data_AF-A0A934P4G5-F1
#
_entry.id   AF-A0A934P4G5-F1
#
_cell.length_a   1.000
_cell.length_b   1.000
_cell.length_c   1.000
_cell.angle_alpha   90.00
_cell.angle_beta   90.00
_cell.angle_gamma   90.00
#
_symmetry.space_group_name_H-M   'P 1'
#
loop_
_entity.id
_entity.type
_entity.pdbx_description
1 polymer ?
#
loop_
_entity_poly.entity_id
_entity_poly.type
_entity_poly.pdbx_seq_one_letter_code
_entity_poly.pdbx_strand_id
1 'polypeptide(L)'
;MTDDLDRLDPEDARAAELLDAEITAALHGHAEPGTDPTVLWLATAMRVSPPESTFRKVADQVSAARRRRWLPVQMAAAALGLLLFWHGLSNVFMGEWLASQLGEPYNPHVVFEGGIAFVAAGLAVLAGAYRARWLPVAVAIGAPFGILLAANGAHEVTEFALGAVLHLAEGAFAIALLVTWWLAWRYGRRDRREE
;
A
#
# COMPACT_ATOMS: atom_id res chain seq x y z
N MET A 1 -16.16 24.46 70.32
CA MET A 1 -16.34 25.27 69.11
C MET A 1 -15.84 24.43 67.93
N THR A 2 -16.54 23.33 67.68
CA THR A 2 -16.14 22.25 66.76
C THR A 2 -17.43 21.47 66.45
N ASP A 3 -18.36 22.11 65.75
CA ASP A 3 -19.63 21.46 65.35
C ASP A 3 -20.23 22.13 64.10
N ASP A 4 -19.39 22.61 63.19
CA ASP A 4 -19.82 23.38 62.00
C ASP A 4 -19.22 22.85 60.69
N LEU A 5 -18.63 21.64 60.72
CA LEU A 5 -18.04 20.99 59.53
C LEU A 5 -18.87 19.84 58.96
N ASP A 6 -20.00 19.46 59.58
CA ASP A 6 -20.62 18.15 59.34
C ASP A 6 -21.98 18.17 58.62
N ARG A 7 -22.28 19.23 57.86
CA ARG A 7 -23.40 19.18 56.92
C ARG A 7 -23.07 19.94 55.64
N LEU A 8 -22.26 19.32 54.79
CA LEU A 8 -22.28 19.68 53.36
C LEU A 8 -23.72 19.56 52.88
N ASP A 9 -24.20 20.60 52.20
CA ASP A 9 -25.49 20.57 51.53
C ASP A 9 -25.52 19.34 50.59
N PRO A 10 -26.54 18.47 50.66
CA PRO A 10 -26.68 17.36 49.72
C PRO A 10 -26.55 17.77 48.25
N GLU A 11 -26.92 19.01 47.90
CA GLU A 11 -26.74 19.53 46.55
C GLU A 11 -25.26 19.79 46.21
N ASP A 12 -24.49 20.36 47.14
CA ASP A 12 -23.06 20.61 46.97
C ASP A 12 -22.28 19.30 46.85
N ALA A 13 -22.63 18.29 47.65
CA ALA A 13 -22.02 16.96 47.56
C ALA A 13 -22.27 16.32 46.19
N ARG A 14 -23.51 16.41 45.67
CA ARG A 14 -23.84 15.88 44.34
C ARG A 14 -23.14 16.64 43.21
N ALA A 15 -23.01 17.96 43.34
CA ALA A 15 -22.29 18.79 42.38
C ALA A 15 -20.79 18.42 42.34
N ALA A 16 -20.18 18.17 43.51
CA ALA A 16 -18.80 17.72 43.60
C ALA A 16 -18.59 16.34 42.96
N GLU A 17 -19.48 15.37 43.19
CA GLU A 17 -19.41 14.04 42.55
C GLU A 17 -19.51 14.12 41.02
N LEU A 18 -20.40 14.98 40.50
CA LEU A 18 -20.55 15.21 39.07
C LEU A 18 -19.28 15.84 38.46
N LEU A 19 -18.70 16.83 39.14
CA LEU A 19 -17.45 17.45 38.70
C LEU A 19 -16.28 16.46 38.73
N ASP A 20 -16.20 15.58 39.73
CA ASP A 20 -15.13 14.58 39.84
C ASP A 20 -15.26 13.51 38.75
N ALA A 21 -16.49 13.12 38.42
CA ALA A 21 -16.79 12.26 37.27
C ALA A 21 -16.42 12.94 35.94
N GLU A 22 -16.71 14.23 35.80
CA GLU A 22 -16.36 15.04 34.62
C GLU A 22 -14.84 15.18 34.46
N ILE A 23 -14.11 15.49 35.54
CA ILE A 23 -12.65 15.53 35.57
C ILE A 23 -12.07 14.16 35.21
N THR A 24 -12.61 13.07 35.77
CA THR A 24 -12.17 11.71 35.47
C THR A 24 -12.40 11.37 33.99
N ALA A 25 -13.59 11.64 33.45
CA ALA A 25 -13.89 11.44 32.04
C ALA A 25 -12.98 12.29 31.14
N ALA A 26 -12.76 13.55 31.51
CA ALA A 26 -11.86 14.46 30.83
C ALA A 26 -10.39 14.04 30.94
N LEU A 27 -9.93 13.40 32.01
CA LEU A 27 -8.57 12.85 32.10
C LEU A 27 -8.38 11.62 31.20
N HIS A 28 -9.43 10.82 31.03
CA HIS A 28 -9.41 9.63 30.18
C HIS A 28 -9.71 9.94 28.69
N GLY A 29 -10.08 11.17 28.35
CA GLY A 29 -10.38 11.59 26.98
C GLY A 29 -11.80 11.26 26.50
N HIS A 30 -12.72 11.12 27.44
CA HIS A 30 -14.15 10.91 27.23
C HIS A 30 -14.97 12.14 27.62
N ALA A 31 -14.41 13.35 27.48
CA ALA A 31 -15.14 14.59 27.73
C ALA A 31 -16.38 14.67 26.82
N GLU A 32 -17.53 14.99 27.42
CA GLU A 32 -18.79 15.14 26.70
C GLU A 32 -18.86 16.51 26.00
N PRO A 33 -19.76 16.71 25.01
CA PRO A 33 -19.92 17.97 24.28
C PRO A 33 -20.28 19.22 25.11
N GLY A 34 -20.36 19.13 26.44
CA GLY A 34 -20.62 20.24 27.35
C GLY A 34 -19.62 20.37 28.50
N THR A 35 -18.51 19.62 28.48
CA THR A 35 -17.48 19.67 29.55
C THR A 35 -16.89 21.08 29.70
N ASP A 36 -16.68 21.53 30.93
CA ASP A 36 -16.11 22.84 31.24
C ASP A 36 -14.76 23.02 30.51
N PRO A 37 -14.58 24.11 29.73
CA PRO A 37 -13.34 24.40 29.03
C PRO A 37 -12.08 24.41 29.92
N THR A 38 -12.24 24.82 31.18
CA THR A 38 -11.17 24.87 32.20
C THR A 38 -10.76 23.46 32.61
N VAL A 39 -11.74 22.57 32.83
CA VAL A 39 -11.50 21.15 33.14
C VAL A 39 -10.83 20.47 31.95
N LEU A 40 -11.29 20.75 30.73
CA LEU A 40 -10.63 20.28 29.50
C LEU A 40 -9.18 20.77 29.40
N TRP A 41 -8.93 22.05 29.66
CA TRP A 41 -7.59 22.62 29.62
C TRP A 41 -6.66 22.00 30.67
N LEU A 42 -7.10 21.91 31.93
CA LEU A 42 -6.34 21.28 33.02
C LEU A 42 -6.08 19.80 32.76
N ALA A 43 -7.11 19.06 32.35
CA ALA A 43 -6.97 17.64 32.04
C ALA A 43 -6.03 17.41 30.84
N THR A 44 -5.98 18.34 29.88
CA THR A 44 -5.04 18.28 28.77
C THR A 44 -3.62 18.60 29.22
N ALA A 45 -3.43 19.60 30.09
CA ALA A 45 -2.13 19.99 30.64
C ALA A 45 -1.52 18.92 31.57
N MET A 46 -2.35 18.17 32.28
CA MET A 46 -1.93 17.15 33.25
C MET A 46 -1.79 15.75 32.65
N ARG A 47 -2.22 15.53 31.41
CA ARG A 47 -2.12 14.21 30.77
C ARG A 47 -0.69 13.89 30.35
N VAL A 48 -0.15 12.82 30.94
CA VAL A 48 1.17 12.26 30.58
C VAL A 48 1.10 11.41 29.31
N SER A 49 -0.09 10.94 28.91
CA SER A 49 -0.29 10.14 27.71
C SER A 49 -1.54 10.58 26.94
N PRO A 50 -1.47 10.59 25.59
CA PRO A 50 -2.64 10.91 24.78
C PRO A 50 -3.73 9.85 24.98
N PRO A 51 -5.01 10.22 24.87
CA PRO A 51 -6.11 9.27 25.00
C PRO A 51 -6.08 8.20 23.91
N GLU A 52 -6.61 7.01 24.21
CA GLU A 52 -6.65 5.87 23.29
C GLU A 52 -7.35 6.20 21.97
N SER A 53 -8.37 7.06 22.01
CA SER A 53 -9.07 7.55 20.81
C SER A 53 -8.14 8.34 19.87
N THR A 54 -7.22 9.13 20.42
CA THR A 54 -6.18 9.82 19.64
C THR A 54 -5.17 8.83 19.09
N PHE A 55 -4.72 7.84 19.90
CA PHE A 55 -3.81 6.80 19.42
C PHE A 55 -4.39 6.01 18.25
N ARG A 56 -5.66 5.59 18.35
CA ARG A 56 -6.38 4.91 17.26
C ARG A 56 -6.47 5.78 16.01
N LYS A 57 -6.85 7.05 16.14
CA LYS A 57 -6.89 7.99 14.99
C LYS A 57 -5.53 8.14 14.31
N VAL A 58 -4.45 8.25 15.08
CA VAL A 58 -3.09 8.33 14.54
C VAL A 58 -2.72 7.02 13.85
N ALA A 59 -2.99 5.86 14.46
CA ALA A 59 -2.73 4.56 13.85
C ALA A 59 -3.50 4.37 12.52
N ASP A 60 -4.76 4.80 12.47
CA ASP A 60 -5.58 4.78 11.26
C ASP A 60 -5.02 5.71 10.18
N GLN A 61 -4.61 6.92 10.54
CA GLN A 61 -3.99 7.87 9.61
C GLN A 61 -2.65 7.35 9.07
N VAL A 62 -1.80 6.79 9.93
CA VAL A 62 -0.51 6.21 9.55
C VAL A 62 -0.72 5.01 8.64
N SER A 63 -1.68 4.13 8.96
CA SER A 63 -1.99 2.97 8.12
C SER A 63 -2.55 3.38 6.74
N ALA A 64 -3.42 4.40 6.70
CA ALA A 64 -3.96 4.96 5.46
C ALA A 64 -2.88 5.63 4.62
N ALA A 65 -1.98 6.42 5.22
CA ALA A 65 -0.85 7.04 4.56
C ALA A 65 0.10 5.98 3.97
N ARG A 66 0.41 4.94 4.76
CA ARG A 66 1.21 3.80 4.31
C ARG A 66 0.53 3.10 3.13
N ARG A 67 -0.77 2.82 3.21
CA ARG A 67 -1.51 2.18 2.10
C ARG A 67 -1.47 3.03 0.84
N ARG A 68 -1.78 4.33 0.92
CA ARG A 68 -1.77 5.25 -0.23
C ARG A 68 -0.42 5.29 -0.93
N ARG A 69 0.67 5.17 -0.16
CA ARG A 69 2.02 5.17 -0.69
C ARG A 69 2.38 3.90 -1.47
N TRP A 70 1.92 2.73 -1.03
CA TRP A 70 2.25 1.45 -1.67
C TRP A 70 1.23 1.02 -2.73
N LEU A 71 0.02 1.58 -2.70
CA LEU A 71 -1.04 1.31 -3.68
C LEU A 71 -0.58 1.46 -5.14
N PRO A 72 0.05 2.59 -5.57
CA PRO A 72 0.48 2.71 -6.96
C PRO A 72 1.52 1.66 -7.35
N VAL A 73 2.40 1.27 -6.42
CA VAL A 73 3.40 0.21 -6.65
C VAL A 73 2.71 -1.15 -6.86
N GLN A 74 1.70 -1.45 -6.04
CA GLN A 74 0.94 -2.70 -6.16
C GLN A 74 0.08 -2.73 -7.43
N MET A 75 -0.48 -1.59 -7.85
CA MET A 75 -1.22 -1.47 -9.12
C MET A 75 -0.30 -1.70 -10.32
N ALA A 76 0.90 -1.10 -10.33
CA ALA A 76 1.89 -1.32 -11.38
C ALA A 76 2.34 -2.79 -11.42
N ALA A 77 2.58 -3.41 -10.26
CA ALA A 77 2.88 -4.83 -10.16
C ALA A 77 1.72 -5.71 -10.67
N ALA A 78 0.48 -5.36 -10.34
CA ALA A 78 -0.70 -6.11 -10.80
C ALA A 78 -0.81 -6.06 -12.34
N ALA A 79 -0.69 -4.86 -12.92
CA ALA A 79 -0.77 -4.67 -14.36
C ALA A 79 0.35 -5.42 -15.09
N LEU A 80 1.61 -5.22 -14.68
CA LEU A 80 2.75 -5.91 -15.27
C LEU A 80 2.65 -7.43 -15.12
N GLY A 81 2.31 -7.90 -13.91
CA GLY A 81 2.20 -9.32 -13.63
C GLY A 81 1.11 -10.01 -14.45
N LEU A 82 -0.03 -9.34 -14.68
CA LEU A 82 -1.10 -9.83 -15.56
C LEU A 82 -0.67 -9.87 -17.02
N LEU A 83 0.03 -8.84 -17.52
CA LEU A 83 0.53 -8.81 -18.88
C LEU A 83 1.52 -9.96 -19.13
N LEU A 84 2.53 -10.10 -18.27
CA LEU A 84 3.51 -11.20 -18.38
C LEU A 84 2.86 -12.58 -18.24
N PHE A 85 1.90 -12.73 -17.33
CA PHE A 85 1.15 -13.97 -17.18
C PHE A 85 0.39 -14.32 -18.46
N TRP A 86 -0.33 -13.35 -19.03
CA TRP A 86 -1.12 -13.57 -20.24
C TRP A 86 -0.26 -13.77 -21.49
N HIS A 87 0.86 -13.05 -21.60
CA HIS A 87 1.88 -13.28 -22.60
C HIS A 87 2.37 -14.73 -22.52
N GLY A 88 2.79 -15.19 -21.35
CA GLY A 88 3.25 -16.55 -21.16
C GLY A 88 2.18 -17.60 -21.50
N LEU A 89 0.93 -17.37 -21.08
CA LEU A 89 -0.19 -18.25 -21.37
C LEU A 89 -0.46 -18.32 -22.88
N SER A 90 -0.37 -17.18 -23.57
CA SER A 90 -0.55 -17.10 -25.02
C SER A 90 0.56 -17.85 -25.75
N ASN A 91 1.81 -17.75 -25.29
CA ASN A 91 2.92 -18.53 -25.85
C ASN A 91 2.71 -20.04 -25.66
N VAL A 92 2.23 -20.47 -24.49
CA VAL A 92 1.96 -21.89 -24.20
C VAL A 92 0.87 -22.47 -25.12
N PHE A 93 -0.22 -21.75 -25.34
CA PHE A 93 -1.36 -22.28 -26.10
C PHE A 93 -1.37 -21.94 -27.58
N MET A 94 -0.89 -20.76 -27.95
CA MET A 94 -1.01 -20.21 -29.30
C MET A 94 0.34 -20.12 -30.03
N GLY A 95 1.44 -20.46 -29.37
CA GLY A 95 2.80 -20.32 -29.93
C GLY A 95 3.00 -21.05 -31.25
N GLU A 96 2.58 -22.31 -31.33
CA GLU A 96 2.69 -23.13 -32.54
C GLU A 96 1.81 -22.59 -33.68
N TRP A 97 0.59 -22.16 -33.36
CA TRP A 97 -0.30 -21.53 -34.32
C TRP A 97 0.30 -20.22 -34.85
N LEU A 98 0.77 -19.34 -33.98
CA LEU A 98 1.35 -18.04 -34.35
C LEU A 98 2.58 -18.23 -35.25
N ALA A 99 3.45 -19.17 -34.88
CA ALA A 99 4.63 -19.53 -35.67
C ALA A 99 4.25 -20.02 -37.08
N SER A 100 3.23 -20.88 -37.20
CA SER A 100 2.76 -21.39 -38.49
C SER A 100 2.20 -20.28 -39.40
N GLN A 101 1.58 -19.25 -38.83
CA GLN A 101 1.04 -18.11 -39.57
C GLN A 101 2.15 -17.15 -40.04
N LEU A 102 3.25 -17.06 -39.29
CA LEU A 102 4.38 -16.18 -39.58
C LEU A 102 5.42 -16.82 -40.53
N GLY A 103 5.28 -18.11 -40.85
CA GLY A 103 6.16 -18.81 -41.79
C GLY A 103 7.58 -19.06 -41.25
N GLU A 104 7.79 -18.91 -39.94
CA GLU A 104 9.10 -19.12 -39.32
C GLU A 104 9.30 -20.60 -38.91
N PRO A 105 10.47 -21.20 -39.21
CA PRO A 105 10.83 -22.52 -38.70
C PRO A 105 11.14 -22.43 -37.21
N TYR A 106 10.09 -22.56 -36.40
CA TYR A 106 10.15 -22.38 -34.95
C TYR A 106 10.59 -23.66 -34.23
N ASN A 107 11.34 -23.53 -33.12
CA ASN A 107 11.52 -24.62 -32.17
C ASN A 107 10.38 -24.58 -31.12
N PRO A 108 9.38 -25.48 -31.20
CA PRO A 108 8.19 -25.44 -30.32
C PRO A 108 8.55 -25.56 -28.82
N HIS A 109 9.68 -26.19 -28.49
CA HIS A 109 10.15 -26.29 -27.11
C HIS A 109 10.53 -24.93 -26.51
N VAL A 110 11.15 -24.05 -27.29
CA VAL A 110 11.61 -22.74 -26.82
C VAL A 110 10.42 -21.82 -26.52
N VAL A 111 9.35 -21.87 -27.33
CA VAL A 111 8.13 -21.09 -27.08
C VAL A 111 7.41 -21.56 -25.83
N PHE A 112 7.29 -22.88 -25.68
CA PHE A 112 6.61 -23.48 -24.54
C PHE A 112 7.35 -23.18 -23.23
N GLU A 113 8.66 -23.42 -23.20
CA GLU A 113 9.51 -23.13 -22.03
C GLU A 113 9.55 -21.63 -21.72
N GLY A 114 9.67 -20.78 -22.75
CA GLY A 114 9.57 -19.33 -22.61
C GLY A 114 8.21 -18.90 -22.05
N GLY A 115 7.13 -19.50 -22.53
CA GLY A 115 5.78 -19.26 -22.04
C GLY A 115 5.61 -19.62 -20.56
N ILE A 116 6.13 -20.77 -20.13
CA ILE A 116 6.17 -21.16 -18.71
C ILE A 116 6.98 -20.14 -17.90
N ALA A 117 8.14 -19.71 -18.41
CA ALA A 117 8.97 -18.72 -17.73
C ALA A 117 8.24 -17.38 -17.55
N PHE A 118 7.51 -16.91 -18.56
CA PHE A 118 6.68 -15.71 -18.47
C PHE A 118 5.52 -15.86 -17.48
N VAL A 119 4.85 -17.02 -17.45
CA VAL A 119 3.82 -17.32 -16.44
C VAL A 119 4.42 -17.25 -15.03
N ALA A 120 5.56 -17.89 -14.80
CA ALA A 120 6.23 -17.88 -13.51
C ALA A 120 6.67 -16.47 -13.08
N ALA A 121 7.24 -15.70 -14.02
CA ALA A 121 7.61 -14.30 -13.79
C ALA A 121 6.37 -13.45 -13.44
N GLY A 122 5.28 -13.59 -14.21
CA GLY A 122 4.02 -12.90 -13.96
C GLY A 122 3.45 -13.19 -12.57
N LEU A 123 3.43 -14.45 -12.14
CA LEU A 123 3.00 -14.86 -10.80
C LEU A 123 3.90 -14.28 -9.70
N ALA A 124 5.23 -14.26 -9.91
CA ALA A 124 6.16 -13.66 -8.96
C ALA A 124 5.95 -12.15 -8.81
N VAL A 125 5.64 -11.45 -9.91
CA VAL A 125 5.29 -10.02 -9.88
C VAL A 125 3.94 -9.79 -9.20
N LEU A 126 2.92 -10.62 -9.48
CA LEU A 126 1.61 -10.57 -8.83
C LEU A 126 1.68 -10.78 -7.31
N ALA A 127 2.64 -11.58 -6.81
CA ALA A 127 2.88 -11.71 -5.38
C ALA A 127 3.19 -10.36 -4.70
N GLY A 128 3.89 -9.46 -5.41
CA GLY A 128 4.15 -8.09 -4.98
C GLY A 128 2.90 -7.21 -4.92
N ALA A 129 1.96 -7.41 -5.84
CA ALA A 129 0.66 -6.76 -5.81
C ALA A 129 -0.19 -7.22 -4.61
N TYR A 130 -0.17 -8.52 -4.29
CA TYR A 130 -0.92 -9.08 -3.16
C TYR A 130 -0.32 -8.72 -1.79
N ARG A 131 1.01 -8.73 -1.66
CA ARG A 131 1.71 -8.44 -0.40
C ARG A 131 2.95 -7.58 -0.64
N ALA A 132 2.94 -6.38 -0.05
CA ALA A 132 4.01 -5.38 -0.17
C ALA A 132 5.43 -5.91 0.17
N ARG A 133 5.56 -6.92 1.04
CA ARG A 133 6.86 -7.54 1.37
C ARG A 133 7.55 -8.21 0.19
N TRP A 134 6.80 -8.59 -0.85
CA TRP A 134 7.32 -9.22 -2.07
C TRP A 134 7.63 -8.22 -3.18
N LEU A 135 7.33 -6.93 -3.00
CA LEU A 135 7.61 -5.89 -4.01
C LEU A 135 9.08 -5.84 -4.46
N PRO A 136 10.11 -6.04 -3.60
CA PRO A 136 11.48 -6.10 -4.07
C PRO A 136 11.73 -7.23 -5.07
N VAL A 137 11.11 -8.39 -4.86
CA VAL A 137 11.20 -9.54 -5.79
C VAL A 137 10.45 -9.23 -7.08
N ALA A 138 9.25 -8.65 -6.98
CA ALA A 138 8.46 -8.22 -8.14
C ALA A 138 9.22 -7.21 -9.00
N VAL A 139 9.95 -6.26 -8.40
CA VAL A 139 10.79 -5.30 -9.11
C VAL A 139 11.99 -5.98 -9.75
N ALA A 140 12.70 -6.83 -9.01
CA ALA A 140 13.90 -7.53 -9.48
C ALA A 140 13.62 -8.45 -10.68
N ILE A 141 12.42 -9.03 -10.76
CA ILE A 141 12.00 -9.88 -11.88
C ILE A 141 11.31 -9.04 -12.96
N GLY A 142 10.27 -8.31 -12.60
CA GLY A 142 9.40 -7.65 -13.56
C GLY A 142 10.06 -6.50 -14.30
N ALA A 143 10.88 -5.69 -13.62
CA ALA A 143 11.47 -4.52 -14.27
C ALA A 143 12.45 -4.89 -15.39
N PRO A 144 13.43 -5.79 -15.20
CA PRO A 144 14.30 -6.22 -16.29
C PRO A 144 13.53 -6.84 -17.46
N PHE A 145 12.57 -7.73 -17.18
CA PHE A 145 11.77 -8.37 -18.22
C PHE A 145 10.99 -7.35 -19.06
N GLY A 146 10.19 -6.48 -18.42
CA GLY A 146 9.39 -5.51 -19.16
C GLY A 146 10.25 -4.49 -19.93
N ILE A 147 11.41 -4.09 -19.39
CA ILE A 147 12.33 -3.20 -20.11
C ILE A 147 12.90 -3.87 -21.36
N LEU A 148 13.30 -5.14 -21.26
CA LEU A 148 13.79 -5.91 -22.41
C LEU A 148 12.70 -6.08 -23.47
N LEU A 149 11.47 -6.40 -23.04
CA LEU A 149 10.32 -6.52 -23.94
C LEU A 149 10.04 -5.20 -24.66
N ALA A 150 9.98 -4.07 -23.97
CA ALA A 150 9.78 -2.78 -24.64
C ALA A 150 10.90 -2.40 -25.61
N ALA A 151 12.16 -2.74 -25.30
CA ALA A 151 13.26 -2.54 -26.25
C ALA A 151 13.05 -3.36 -27.52
N ASN A 152 12.58 -4.61 -27.38
CA ASN A 152 12.24 -5.47 -28.50
C ASN A 152 11.01 -4.94 -29.28
N GLY A 153 9.93 -4.58 -28.59
CA GLY A 153 8.72 -4.02 -29.20
C GLY A 153 8.96 -2.72 -29.98
N ALA A 154 9.92 -1.88 -29.54
CA ALA A 154 10.31 -0.70 -30.29
C ALA A 154 10.95 -1.04 -31.65
N HIS A 155 11.60 -2.19 -31.76
CA HIS A 155 12.17 -2.69 -33.01
C HIS A 155 11.09 -3.31 -33.92
N GLU A 156 10.13 -4.01 -33.33
CA GLU A 156 9.08 -4.76 -34.05
C GLU A 156 7.89 -3.92 -34.52
N VAL A 157 7.84 -2.61 -34.24
CA VAL A 157 6.64 -1.77 -34.47
C VAL A 157 6.15 -1.80 -35.91
N THR A 158 7.05 -1.95 -36.87
CA THR A 158 6.74 -2.01 -38.31
C THR A 158 6.41 -3.41 -38.81
N GLU A 159 6.76 -4.45 -38.06
CA GLU A 159 6.64 -5.85 -38.45
C GLU A 159 5.39 -6.48 -37.84
N PHE A 160 5.16 -6.22 -36.55
CA PHE A 160 4.03 -6.76 -35.81
C PHE A 160 3.50 -5.76 -34.78
N ALA A 161 2.66 -4.84 -35.24
CA ALA A 161 2.14 -3.74 -34.42
C ALA A 161 1.43 -4.22 -33.14
N LEU A 162 0.71 -5.35 -33.17
CA LEU A 162 0.04 -5.88 -31.98
C LEU A 162 1.02 -6.36 -30.91
N GLY A 163 2.06 -7.10 -31.30
CA GLY A 163 3.12 -7.53 -30.38
C GLY A 163 3.93 -6.35 -29.85
N ALA A 164 4.26 -5.40 -30.71
CA ALA A 164 4.93 -4.17 -30.31
C ALA A 164 4.13 -3.38 -29.26
N VAL A 165 2.80 -3.26 -29.42
CA VAL A 165 1.94 -2.61 -28.41
C VAL A 165 1.97 -3.35 -27.08
N LEU A 166 1.90 -4.68 -27.09
CA LEU A 166 2.00 -5.49 -25.86
C LEU A 166 3.34 -5.28 -25.16
N HIS A 167 4.44 -5.41 -25.91
CA HIS A 167 5.81 -5.23 -25.42
C HIS A 167 6.05 -3.82 -24.85
N LEU A 168 5.57 -2.78 -25.53
CA LEU A 168 5.67 -1.40 -25.04
C LEU A 168 4.83 -1.18 -23.76
N ALA A 169 3.65 -1.81 -23.66
CA ALA A 169 2.84 -1.75 -22.45
C ALA A 169 3.53 -2.43 -21.27
N GLU A 170 4.12 -3.62 -21.48
CA GLU A 170 4.92 -4.32 -20.48
C GLU A 170 6.08 -3.45 -19.97
N GLY A 171 6.81 -2.78 -20.86
CA GLY A 171 7.87 -1.86 -20.44
C GLY A 171 7.37 -0.63 -19.71
N ALA A 172 6.25 -0.04 -20.13
CA ALA A 172 5.67 1.09 -19.44
C ALA A 172 5.31 0.74 -17.98
N PHE A 173 4.69 -0.42 -17.75
CA PHE A 173 4.37 -0.87 -16.39
C PHE A 173 5.60 -1.32 -15.59
N ALA A 174 6.64 -1.87 -16.24
CA ALA A 174 7.93 -2.14 -15.61
C ALA A 174 8.62 -0.86 -15.10
N ILE A 175 8.64 0.19 -15.93
CA ILE A 175 9.17 1.51 -15.54
C ILE A 175 8.32 2.10 -14.41
N ALA A 176 7.00 2.05 -14.52
CA ALA A 176 6.10 2.53 -13.47
C ALA A 176 6.32 1.79 -12.15
N LEU A 177 6.46 0.47 -12.18
CA LEU A 177 6.75 -0.37 -11.02
C LEU A 177 8.08 0.04 -10.38
N LEU A 178 9.15 0.16 -11.17
CA LEU A 178 10.48 0.53 -10.70
C LEU A 178 10.49 1.92 -10.07
N VAL A 179 9.95 2.92 -10.78
CA VAL A 179 9.94 4.33 -10.33
C VAL A 179 9.08 4.50 -9.10
N THR A 180 7.86 3.97 -9.08
CA THR A 180 6.96 4.10 -7.93
C THR A 180 7.52 3.36 -6.72
N TRP A 181 8.13 2.18 -6.90
CA TRP A 181 8.81 1.46 -5.82
C TRP A 181 9.99 2.25 -5.27
N TRP A 182 10.84 2.80 -6.15
CA TRP A 182 11.99 3.61 -5.76
C TRP A 182 11.57 4.83 -4.94
N LEU A 183 10.56 5.57 -5.42
CA LEU A 183 9.99 6.72 -4.70
C LEU A 183 9.42 6.27 -3.35
N ALA A 184 8.55 5.26 -3.37
CA ALA A 184 7.93 4.69 -2.18
C ALA A 184 8.94 4.03 -1.24
N TRP A 185 10.18 3.79 -1.62
CA TRP A 185 11.23 3.33 -0.73
C TRP A 185 12.06 4.50 -0.17
N ARG A 186 12.42 5.45 -1.04
CA ARG A 186 13.20 6.65 -0.70
C ARG A 186 12.52 7.48 0.40
N TYR A 187 11.21 7.73 0.28
CA TYR A 187 10.49 8.54 1.26
C TYR A 187 10.49 7.93 2.68
N GLY A 188 10.58 6.61 2.82
CA GLY A 188 10.44 5.93 4.14
C GLY A 188 11.75 5.65 4.79
N ARG A 189 12.84 5.69 4.03
CA ARG A 189 14.14 5.90 4.64
C ARG A 189 14.29 7.29 5.22
N ARG A 190 13.61 8.30 4.63
CA ARG A 190 13.68 9.67 5.14
C ARG A 190 12.90 9.79 6.45
N ASP A 191 11.66 9.30 6.49
CA ASP A 191 10.83 9.29 7.70
C ASP A 191 11.56 8.62 8.88
N ARG A 192 12.22 7.46 8.66
CA ARG A 192 12.98 6.72 9.69
C ARG A 192 14.29 7.39 10.17
N ARG A 193 14.75 8.46 9.51
CA ARG A 193 15.95 9.20 9.93
C ARG A 193 15.61 10.46 10.72
N GLU A 194 14.35 10.89 10.64
CA GLU A 194 13.82 12.06 11.35
C GLU A 194 13.13 11.66 12.67
N GLU A 195 12.95 10.35 12.91
CA GLU A 195 12.61 9.69 14.19
C GLU A 195 13.88 9.31 14.98
#